data_AF-A0A2N5PYL9-F1
#
_entry.id   AF-A0A2N5PYL9-F1
#
_cell.length_a   1.000
_cell.length_b   1.000
_cell.length_c   1.000
_cell.angle_alpha   90.00
_cell.angle_beta   90.00
_cell.angle_gamma   90.00
#
_symmetry.space_group_name_H-M   'P 1'
#
loop_
_entity.id
_entity.type
_entity.pdbx_description
1 polymer ?
#
loop_
_entity_poly.entity_id
_entity_poly.type
_entity_poly.pdbx_seq_one_letter_code
_entity_poly.pdbx_strand_id
1 'polypeptide(L)'
;MFYYCAKCANIENINAKDNQAVCKVCESDMKPVSQEYLMANGSFFKSQESRNELIQAIESGENYDSEIGGKKEEIRKEKEVKEQERIDETNEKMRQEQFHMSCPVCGSKNVQKISTVGKYAKIGVFGILGADDLGKRWKCNVCGSKF
;
A
#
# COMPACT_ATOMS: atom_id res chain seq x y z
N MET A 1 -5.47 12.28 10.12
CA MET A 1 -6.62 12.58 11.02
C MET A 1 -7.11 11.25 11.57
N PHE A 2 -7.45 11.19 12.86
CA PHE A 2 -7.85 9.93 13.46
C PHE A 2 -9.29 9.57 13.13
N TYR A 3 -9.51 8.30 12.80
CA TYR A 3 -10.80 7.69 12.60
C TYR A 3 -10.92 6.46 13.50
N TYR A 4 -12.14 6.16 13.93
CA TYR A 4 -12.45 4.96 14.68
C TYR A 4 -13.51 4.13 13.97
N CYS A 5 -13.44 2.81 14.15
CA CYS A 5 -14.45 1.89 13.68
C CYS A 5 -15.41 1.54 14.81
N ALA A 6 -16.71 1.78 14.60
CA ALA A 6 -17.73 1.47 15.59
C ALA A 6 -17.92 -0.04 15.83
N LYS A 7 -17.55 -0.89 14.85
CA LYS A 7 -17.74 -2.35 14.96
C LYS A 7 -16.66 -3.08 15.73
N CYS A 8 -15.40 -2.64 15.62
CA CYS A 8 -14.27 -3.37 16.20
C CYS A 8 -13.37 -2.52 17.09
N ALA A 9 -13.78 -1.27 17.38
CA ALA A 9 -13.01 -0.29 18.14
C ALA A 9 -11.58 -0.06 17.61
N ASN A 10 -11.35 -0.33 16.32
CA ASN A 10 -10.07 -0.05 15.68
C ASN A 10 -9.92 1.45 15.42
N ILE A 11 -8.76 2.01 15.72
CA ILE A 11 -8.45 3.44 15.56
C ILE A 11 -7.25 3.57 14.64
N GLU A 12 -7.42 4.31 13.55
CA GLU A 12 -6.38 4.53 12.54
C GLU A 12 -6.18 6.02 12.26
N ASN A 13 -4.94 6.39 11.95
CA ASN A 13 -4.63 7.72 11.43
C ASN A 13 -4.66 7.66 9.91
N ILE A 14 -5.69 8.25 9.32
CA ILE A 14 -5.94 8.25 7.87
C ILE A 14 -5.56 9.61 7.31
N ASN A 15 -4.84 9.61 6.19
CA ASN A 15 -4.44 10.84 5.53
C ASN A 15 -5.62 11.44 4.76
N ALA A 16 -5.72 12.76 4.71
CA ALA A 16 -6.80 13.46 4.00
C ALA A 16 -6.84 13.23 2.48
N LYS A 17 -5.81 12.56 1.92
CA LYS A 17 -5.74 12.20 0.49
C LYS A 17 -6.41 10.86 0.18
N ASP A 18 -6.68 10.05 1.20
CA ASP A 18 -7.38 8.78 1.06
C ASP A 18 -8.89 9.07 1.11
N ASN A 19 -9.55 9.07 -0.04
CA ASN A 19 -10.97 9.44 -0.19
C ASN A 19 -11.96 8.52 0.55
N GLN A 20 -11.50 7.45 1.22
CA GLN A 20 -12.38 6.54 1.95
C GLN A 20 -11.72 6.01 3.23
N ALA A 21 -12.32 6.35 4.37
CA ALA A 21 -11.89 5.87 5.68
C ALA A 21 -12.52 4.50 5.97
N VAL A 22 -11.98 3.44 5.36
CA VAL A 22 -12.45 2.06 5.57
C VAL A 22 -11.59 1.36 6.62
N CYS A 23 -12.22 0.62 7.52
CA CYS A 23 -11.52 -0.13 8.56
C CYS A 23 -10.73 -1.31 7.97
N LYS A 24 -9.43 -1.41 8.25
CA LYS A 24 -8.61 -2.53 7.78
C LYS A 24 -8.93 -3.87 8.43
N VAL A 25 -9.63 -3.88 9.56
CA VAL A 25 -10.02 -5.11 10.26
C VAL A 25 -11.31 -5.66 9.66
N CYS A 26 -12.40 -4.89 9.74
CA CYS A 26 -13.76 -5.35 9.43
C CYS A 26 -14.40 -4.68 8.21
N GLU A 27 -13.64 -3.90 7.44
CA GLU A 27 -14.04 -3.29 6.16
C GLU A 27 -15.26 -2.37 6.26
N SER A 28 -15.62 -1.97 7.47
CA SER A 28 -16.73 -1.04 7.72
C SER A 28 -16.25 0.40 7.67
N ASP A 29 -17.17 1.31 7.33
CA ASP A 29 -16.91 2.74 7.32
C ASP A 29 -16.48 3.24 8.70
N MET A 30 -15.42 4.02 8.74
CA MET A 30 -14.89 4.63 9.95
C MET A 30 -15.42 6.04 10.13
N LYS A 31 -15.58 6.44 11.39
CA LYS A 31 -16.05 7.77 11.78
C LYS A 31 -14.87 8.60 12.30
N PRO A 32 -14.83 9.91 12.05
CA PRO A 32 -13.78 10.76 12.58
C PRO A 32 -13.81 10.77 14.10
N VAL A 33 -12.65 10.71 14.74
CA VAL A 33 -12.53 10.86 16.18
C VAL A 33 -12.84 12.31 16.53
N SER A 34 -13.71 12.49 17.52
CA SER A 34 -14.16 13.81 17.91
C SER A 34 -13.09 14.60 18.69
N GLN A 35 -13.17 15.93 18.60
CA GLN A 35 -12.11 16.83 19.10
C GLN A 35 -11.95 16.79 20.63
N GLU A 36 -12.94 16.31 21.38
CA GLU A 36 -12.82 16.16 22.84
C GLU A 36 -11.75 15.14 23.25
N TYR A 37 -11.39 14.19 22.39
CA TYR A 37 -10.34 13.21 22.66
C TYR A 37 -8.98 13.60 22.06
N LEU A 38 -8.95 14.62 21.20
CA LEU A 38 -7.77 15.03 20.43
C LEU A 38 -7.16 16.34 20.94
N MET A 39 -5.87 16.52 20.71
CA MET A 39 -5.20 17.81 20.89
C MET A 39 -5.76 18.85 19.92
N ALA A 40 -5.52 20.15 20.18
CA ALA A 40 -6.00 21.27 19.36
C ALA A 40 -5.62 21.19 17.87
N ASN A 41 -4.55 20.47 17.54
CA ASN A 41 -4.10 20.24 16.17
C ASN A 41 -4.76 19.01 15.49
N GLY A 42 -5.55 18.22 16.20
CA GLY A 42 -6.21 17.01 15.68
C GLY A 42 -5.26 15.86 15.30
N SER A 43 -3.97 16.01 15.54
CA SER A 43 -2.92 15.08 15.11
C SER A 43 -2.53 14.06 16.17
N PHE A 44 -2.90 14.29 17.43
CA PHE A 44 -2.59 13.44 18.58
C PHE A 44 -3.78 13.35 19.53
N PHE A 45 -3.88 12.25 20.27
CA PHE A 45 -4.79 12.15 21.42
C PHE A 45 -4.31 13.05 22.56
N LYS A 46 -5.24 13.57 23.37
CA LYS A 46 -4.89 14.39 24.55
C LYS A 46 -4.05 13.61 25.56
N SER A 47 -4.39 12.34 25.77
CA SER A 47 -3.67 11.41 26.64
C SER A 47 -4.03 9.96 26.27
N GLN A 48 -3.35 8.98 26.88
CA GLN A 48 -3.77 7.59 26.76
C GLN A 48 -5.10 7.31 27.46
N GLU A 49 -5.44 8.06 28.51
CA GLU A 49 -6.73 7.96 29.19
C GLU A 49 -7.87 8.35 28.24
N SER A 50 -7.76 9.50 27.55
CA SER A 50 -8.76 9.92 26.55
C SER A 50 -8.93 8.89 25.43
N ARG A 51 -7.86 8.19 25.05
CA ARG A 51 -7.94 7.11 24.08
C ARG A 51 -8.72 5.90 24.62
N ASN A 52 -8.47 5.53 25.87
CA ASN A 52 -9.16 4.42 26.53
C ASN A 52 -10.65 4.74 26.77
N GLU A 53 -10.97 5.97 27.14
CA GLU A 53 -12.36 6.45 27.28
C GLU A 53 -13.12 6.32 25.96
N LEU A 54 -12.52 6.73 24.84
CA LEU A 54 -13.12 6.56 23.52
C LEU A 54 -13.36 5.07 23.20
N ILE A 55 -12.40 4.19 23.50
CA ILE A 55 -12.55 2.75 23.27
C ILE A 55 -13.71 2.20 24.10
N GLN A 56 -13.78 2.53 25.39
CA GLN A 56 -14.88 2.10 26.27
C GLN A 56 -16.25 2.63 25.78
N ALA A 57 -16.31 3.87 25.28
CA ALA A 57 -17.52 4.43 24.70
C ALA A 57 -17.96 3.70 23.42
N ILE A 58 -17.01 3.21 22.61
CA ILE A 58 -17.31 2.39 21.43
C ILE A 58 -17.78 1.00 21.84
N GLU A 59 -17.06 0.34 22.75
CA GLU A 59 -17.35 -1.02 23.23
C GLU A 59 -18.71 -1.14 23.93
N SER A 60 -19.18 -0.07 24.57
CA SER A 60 -20.52 0.02 25.16
C SER A 60 -21.63 0.37 24.17
N GLY A 61 -21.28 0.70 22.92
CA GLY A 61 -22.24 1.04 21.88
C GLY A 61 -22.89 -0.19 21.23
N GLU A 62 -24.13 -0.03 20.75
CA GLU A 62 -24.91 -1.10 20.11
C GLU A 62 -24.28 -1.65 18.81
N ASN A 63 -23.38 -0.88 18.18
CA ASN A 63 -22.74 -1.25 16.93
C ASN A 63 -21.46 -2.08 17.12
N TYR A 64 -21.01 -2.28 18.36
CA TYR A 64 -19.79 -3.02 18.65
C TYR A 64 -19.99 -4.52 18.56
N ASP A 65 -19.13 -5.18 17.79
CA ASP A 65 -19.08 -6.61 17.65
C ASP A 65 -17.92 -7.14 18.49
N SER A 66 -18.26 -7.79 19.61
CA SER A 66 -17.27 -8.31 20.55
C SER A 66 -16.41 -9.43 19.96
N GLU A 67 -16.91 -10.18 18.96
CA GLU A 67 -16.13 -11.24 18.34
C GLU A 67 -15.04 -10.66 17.44
N ILE A 68 -15.40 -9.67 16.62
CA ILE A 68 -14.46 -8.99 15.72
C ILE A 68 -13.49 -8.11 16.53
N GLY A 69 -13.99 -7.37 17.52
CA GLY A 69 -13.19 -6.50 18.39
C GLY A 69 -12.18 -7.28 19.23
N GLY A 70 -12.55 -8.46 19.72
CA GLY A 70 -11.66 -9.34 20.49
C GLY A 70 -10.56 -9.99 19.64
N LYS A 71 -10.86 -10.36 18.39
CA LYS A 71 -9.91 -11.00 17.46
C LYS A 71 -9.17 -10.02 16.55
N LYS A 72 -9.32 -8.70 16.75
CA LYS A 72 -8.76 -7.68 15.84
C LYS A 72 -7.25 -7.80 15.60
N GLU A 73 -6.48 -8.17 16.63
CA GLU A 73 -5.02 -8.35 16.52
C GLU A 73 -4.64 -9.59 15.71
N GLU A 74 -5.42 -10.67 15.82
CA GLU A 74 -5.23 -11.89 15.05
C GLU A 74 -5.54 -11.65 13.57
N ILE A 75 -6.69 -11.02 13.28
CA ILE A 75 -7.09 -10.61 11.92
C ILE A 75 -6.01 -9.72 11.27
N ARG A 76 -5.41 -8.81 12.06
CA ARG A 76 -4.34 -7.95 11.57
C ARG A 76 -3.09 -8.74 11.19
N LYS A 77 -2.65 -9.66 12.05
CA LYS A 77 -1.48 -10.51 11.79
C LYS A 77 -1.71 -11.40 10.57
N GLU A 78 -2.89 -11.99 10.42
CA GLU A 78 -3.23 -12.80 9.25
C GLU A 78 -3.15 -11.99 7.96
N LYS A 79 -3.69 -10.75 7.95
CA LYS A 79 -3.59 -9.85 6.80
C LYS A 79 -2.14 -9.44 6.49
N GLU A 80 -1.33 -9.19 7.51
CA GLU A 80 0.10 -8.86 7.34
C GLU A 80 0.90 -10.06 6.79
N VAL A 81 0.66 -11.28 7.27
CA VAL A 81 1.28 -12.50 6.74
C VAL A 81 0.89 -12.73 5.29
N LYS A 82 -0.40 -12.61 4.97
CA LYS A 82 -0.89 -12.79 3.60
C LYS A 82 -0.32 -11.76 2.62
N GLU A 83 -0.15 -10.51 3.04
CA GLU A 83 0.49 -9.49 2.23
C GLU A 83 1.98 -9.78 2.04
N GLN A 84 2.66 -10.22 3.10
CA GLN A 84 4.07 -10.62 3.03
C GLN A 84 4.27 -11.80 2.06
N GLU A 85 3.42 -12.83 2.13
CA GLU A 85 3.43 -13.95 1.18
C GLU A 85 3.24 -13.46 -0.27
N ARG A 86 2.31 -12.54 -0.51
CA ARG A 86 2.11 -11.96 -1.85
C ARG A 86 3.33 -11.18 -2.36
N ILE A 87 3.98 -10.43 -1.47
CA ILE A 87 5.21 -9.70 -1.79
C ILE A 87 6.32 -10.71 -2.13
N ASP A 88 6.45 -11.77 -1.35
CA ASP A 88 7.48 -12.80 -1.54
C ASP A 88 7.26 -13.59 -2.83
N GLU A 89 6.02 -13.97 -3.15
CA GLU A 89 5.67 -14.57 -4.45
C GLU A 89 6.01 -13.63 -5.62
N THR A 90 5.70 -12.34 -5.49
CA THR A 90 6.00 -11.33 -6.52
C THR A 90 7.50 -11.16 -6.69
N ASN A 91 8.25 -11.10 -5.59
CA ASN A 91 9.71 -11.02 -5.59
C ASN A 91 10.34 -12.27 -6.20
N GLU A 92 9.81 -13.45 -5.92
CA GLU A 92 10.28 -14.70 -6.51
C GLU A 92 10.03 -14.75 -8.02
N LYS A 93 8.84 -14.34 -8.48
CA LYS A 93 8.57 -14.18 -9.92
C LYS A 93 9.55 -13.20 -10.58
N MET A 94 9.80 -12.05 -9.95
CA MET A 94 10.79 -11.09 -10.45
C MET A 94 12.19 -11.69 -10.50
N ARG A 95 12.60 -12.44 -9.47
CA ARG A 95 13.88 -13.16 -9.46
C ARG A 95 13.98 -14.13 -10.65
N GLN A 96 12.97 -14.98 -10.85
CA GLN A 96 12.95 -15.95 -11.96
C GLN A 96 13.01 -15.28 -13.34
N GLU A 97 12.31 -14.15 -13.53
CA GLU A 97 12.40 -13.37 -14.77
C GLU A 97 13.78 -12.72 -14.94
N GLN A 98 14.40 -12.23 -13.86
CA GLN A 98 15.66 -11.49 -13.91
C GLN A 98 16.90 -12.39 -14.04
N PHE A 99 16.87 -13.62 -13.50
CA PHE A 99 18.01 -14.54 -13.52
C PHE A 99 18.38 -15.09 -14.91
N HIS A 100 17.46 -15.05 -15.87
CA HIS A 100 17.70 -15.58 -17.23
C HIS A 100 18.16 -14.54 -18.24
N MET A 101 18.23 -13.26 -17.88
CA MET A 101 18.58 -12.20 -18.82
C MET A 101 19.84 -11.45 -18.40
N SER A 102 20.90 -11.72 -19.14
CA SER A 102 22.13 -10.92 -19.12
C SER A 102 22.09 -9.93 -20.27
N CYS A 103 22.61 -8.73 -20.05
CA CYS A 103 22.83 -7.77 -21.13
C CYS A 103 23.76 -8.41 -22.19
N PRO A 104 23.34 -8.52 -23.47
CA PRO A 104 24.16 -9.13 -24.51
C PRO A 104 25.42 -8.30 -24.83
N VAL A 105 25.47 -7.04 -24.40
CA VAL A 105 26.58 -6.12 -24.65
C VAL A 105 27.65 -6.19 -23.55
N CYS A 106 27.25 -6.22 -22.27
CA CYS A 106 28.19 -6.14 -21.15
C CYS A 106 28.10 -7.29 -20.14
N GLY A 107 27.24 -8.28 -20.37
CA GLY A 107 27.04 -9.43 -19.49
C GLY A 107 26.36 -9.14 -18.15
N SER A 108 25.99 -7.88 -17.88
CA SER A 108 25.34 -7.52 -16.62
C SER A 108 23.95 -8.12 -16.47
N LYS A 109 23.65 -8.70 -15.31
CA LYS A 109 22.32 -9.16 -14.91
C LYS A 109 21.41 -8.03 -14.39
N ASN A 110 21.95 -6.80 -14.28
CA ASN A 110 21.18 -5.63 -13.85
C ASN A 110 20.44 -5.05 -15.07
N VAL A 111 19.35 -5.73 -15.43
CA VAL A 111 18.44 -5.38 -16.52
C VAL A 111 17.06 -5.05 -15.95
N GLN A 112 16.43 -4.01 -16.48
CA GLN A 112 15.09 -3.56 -16.10
C GLN A 112 14.13 -3.64 -17.29
N LYS A 113 12.87 -3.99 -17.03
CA LYS A 113 11.83 -4.01 -18.06
C LYS A 113 11.46 -2.59 -18.45
N ILE A 114 11.49 -2.28 -19.74
CA ILE A 114 11.09 -0.97 -20.24
C ILE A 114 9.57 -0.87 -20.11
N SER A 115 9.09 0.11 -19.34
CA SER A 115 7.66 0.33 -19.16
C SER A 115 6.98 0.66 -20.50
N THR A 116 5.82 0.05 -20.72
CA THR A 116 5.04 0.20 -21.95
C THR A 116 4.70 1.66 -22.24
N VAL A 117 4.43 2.44 -21.19
CA VAL A 117 4.15 3.89 -21.27
C VAL A 117 5.33 4.67 -21.88
N GLY A 118 6.57 4.35 -21.51
CA GLY A 118 7.75 5.02 -22.03
C GLY A 118 8.02 4.78 -23.51
N LYS A 119 7.53 3.66 -24.07
CA LYS A 119 7.66 3.33 -25.51
C LYS A 119 6.71 4.15 -26.37
N TYR A 120 5.43 4.18 -26.02
CA TYR A 120 4.41 4.88 -26.80
C TYR A 120 4.56 6.41 -26.74
N ALA A 121 5.04 6.96 -25.62
CA ALA A 121 5.31 8.39 -25.50
C ALA A 121 6.33 8.89 -26.53
N LYS A 122 7.40 8.14 -26.80
CA LYS A 122 8.42 8.53 -27.79
C LYS A 122 7.93 8.44 -29.22
N ILE A 123 7.12 7.43 -29.53
CA ILE A 123 6.51 7.28 -30.86
C ILE A 123 5.50 8.40 -31.11
N GLY A 124 4.73 8.79 -30.08
CA GLY A 124 3.80 9.92 -30.16
C GLY A 124 4.49 11.27 -30.38
N VAL A 125 5.70 11.48 -29.83
CA VAL A 125 6.44 12.75 -29.95
C VAL A 125 7.34 12.81 -31.18
N PHE A 126 7.97 11.69 -31.58
CA PHE A 126 9.00 11.68 -32.63
C PHE A 126 8.62 10.85 -33.88
N GLY A 127 7.38 10.35 -33.97
CA GLY A 127 6.92 9.54 -35.10
C GLY A 127 7.78 8.29 -35.30
N ILE A 128 8.12 7.98 -36.55
CA ILE A 128 8.96 6.82 -36.92
C ILE A 128 10.37 6.91 -36.30
N LEU A 129 10.89 8.10 -35.99
CA LEU A 129 12.20 8.25 -35.33
C LEU A 129 12.16 7.84 -33.84
N GLY A 130 10.96 7.77 -33.24
CA GLY A 130 10.76 7.22 -31.89
C GLY A 130 10.66 5.68 -31.86
N ALA A 131 10.72 5.03 -33.02
CA ALA A 131 10.51 3.59 -33.19
C ALA A 131 11.73 2.72 -32.80
N ASP A 132 12.88 3.30 -32.45
CA ASP A 132 14.10 2.55 -32.13
C ASP A 132 13.95 1.63 -30.90
N ASP A 133 12.95 1.90 -30.05
CA ASP A 133 12.59 1.08 -28.88
C ASP A 133 11.48 0.03 -29.19
N LEU A 134 11.01 -0.07 -30.44
CA LEU A 134 10.00 -1.06 -30.86
C LEU A 134 10.59 -2.47 -30.84
N GLY A 135 9.93 -3.39 -30.13
CA GLY A 135 10.36 -4.78 -29.95
C GLY A 135 11.29 -5.01 -28.74
N LYS A 136 12.13 -4.04 -28.37
CA LYS A 136 13.07 -4.15 -27.24
C LYS A 136 12.32 -4.12 -25.91
N ARG A 137 12.44 -5.14 -25.06
CA ARG A 137 11.67 -5.26 -23.80
C ARG A 137 12.46 -4.81 -22.57
N TRP A 138 13.77 -4.78 -22.66
CA TRP A 138 14.69 -4.63 -21.54
C TRP A 138 15.70 -3.52 -21.78
N LYS A 139 16.14 -2.87 -20.71
CA LYS A 139 17.23 -1.90 -20.68
C LYS A 139 18.24 -2.33 -19.63
N CYS A 140 19.52 -2.37 -19.99
CA CYS A 140 20.60 -2.55 -19.04
C CYS A 140 20.85 -1.25 -18.26
N ASN A 141 20.93 -1.35 -16.93
CA ASN A 141 21.24 -0.21 -16.07
C ASN A 141 22.73 0.14 -16.02
N VAL A 142 23.60 -0.77 -16.46
CA VAL A 142 25.05 -0.57 -16.44
C VAL A 142 25.54 0.10 -17.72
N CYS A 143 25.21 -0.44 -18.89
CA CYS A 143 25.67 0.12 -20.16
C CYS A 143 24.62 0.94 -20.92
N GLY A 144 23.37 0.98 -20.44
CA GLY A 144 22.27 1.71 -21.08
C GLY A 144 21.70 1.06 -22.34
N SER A 145 22.27 -0.06 -22.81
CA SER A 145 21.79 -0.80 -23.98
C SER A 145 20.36 -1.31 -23.77
N LYS A 146 19.55 -1.27 -24.82
CA LYS A 146 18.17 -1.76 -24.83
C LYS A 146 18.05 -2.93 -25.82
N PHE A 147 17.37 -3.99 -25.42
CA PHE A 147 17.22 -5.23 -26.20
C PHE A 147 15.90 -5.94 -25.87
#